data_AF-A0A5C6BY96-F1
#
_entry.id   AF-A0A5C6BY96-F1
#
_cell.length_a   1.000
_cell.length_b   1.000
_cell.length_c   1.000
_cell.angle_alpha   90.00
_cell.angle_beta   90.00
_cell.angle_gamma   90.00
#
_symmetry.space_group_name_H-M   'P 1'
#
loop_
_entity.id
_entity.type
_entity.pdbx_description
1 polymer ?
#
loop_
_entity_poly.entity_id
_entity_poly.type
_entity_poly.pdbx_seq_one_letter_code
_entity_poly.pdbx_strand_id
1 'polypeptide(L)' 'MAKTLMRHEEGLMNYFAHRISSGPMEGTSNKIKTVQRQSYGIRDREYFELTLYSLHQTEYAFAG' A
#
# COMPACT_ATOMS: atom_id res chain seq x y z
N MET A 1 -7.37 20.89 9.86
CA MET A 1 -5.98 21.09 9.40
C MET A 1 -5.04 21.37 10.57
N ALA A 2 -5.12 22.53 11.24
CA ALA A 2 -4.20 22.89 12.33
C ALA A 2 -4.10 21.85 13.48
N LYS A 3 -5.25 21.32 13.95
CA LYS A 3 -5.28 20.30 15.01
C LYS A 3 -4.59 18.98 14.63
N THR A 4 -4.65 18.60 13.36
CA THR A 4 -4.02 17.36 12.86
C THR A 4 -2.50 17.51 12.82
N LEU A 5 -2.00 18.67 12.36
CA LEU A 5 -0.57 18.95 12.32
C LEU A 5 0.05 19.00 13.72
N MET A 6 -0.60 19.69 14.67
CA MET A 6 -0.16 19.73 16.08
C MET A 6 -0.10 18.33 16.70
N ARG A 7 -1.08 17.47 16.39
CA ARG A 7 -1.11 16.09 16.89
C ARG A 7 0.02 15.21 16.34
N HIS A 8 0.57 15.54 15.17
CA HIS A 8 1.61 14.77 14.49
C HIS A 8 2.97 15.48 14.42
N GLU A 9 3.15 16.56 15.18
CA GLU A 9 4.37 17.39 15.20
C GLU A 9 5.62 16.56 15.55
N GLU A 10 5.54 15.70 16.56
CA GLU A 10 6.64 14.83 16.98
C GLU A 10 7.08 13.88 15.83
N GLY A 11 6.12 13.30 15.11
CA GLY A 11 6.40 12.44 13.96
C GLY A 11 7.07 13.19 12.80
N LEU A 12 6.69 14.46 12.58
CA LEU A 12 7.31 15.34 11.59
C LEU A 12 8.76 15.67 11.96
N MET A 13 9.01 16.03 13.22
CA MET A 13 10.39 16.31 13.69
C MET A 13 11.27 15.06 13.64
N ASN A 14 10.73 13.90 14.04
CA ASN A 14 11.45 12.63 13.97
C ASN A 14 11.78 12.20 12.53
N TYR A 15 10.93 12.52 11.54
CA TYR A 15 11.23 12.26 10.13
C TYR A 15 12.48 13.01 9.64
N PHE A 16 12.71 14.24 10.11
CA PHE A 16 13.90 15.01 9.76
C PHE A 16 15.17 14.46 10.43
N ALA A 17 15.07 13.98 11.67
CA ALA A 17 16.17 13.31 12.38
C ALA A 17 16.50 11.93 11.78
N HIS A 18 15.47 11.16 11.45
CA HIS A 18 15.56 9.81 10.89
C HIS A 18 14.57 9.66 9.74
N ARG A 19 15.10 9.64 8.52
CA ARG A 19 14.29 9.55 7.29
C ARG A 19 13.70 8.15 7.12
N ILE A 20 12.54 7.91 7.72
CA ILE A 20 11.73 6.71 7.51
C ILE A 20 10.63 7.05 6.51
N SER A 21 10.53 6.28 5.43
CA SER A 21 9.52 6.48 4.38
C SER A 21 8.41 5.43 4.49
N SER A 22 7.16 5.88 4.38
CA SER A 22 6.00 5.01 4.18
C SER A 22 5.85 4.52 2.73
N GLY A 23 6.73 4.92 1.81
CA GLY A 23 6.64 4.63 0.38
C GLY A 23 6.45 3.15 0.04
N PRO A 24 7.24 2.21 0.58
CA PRO A 24 7.03 0.78 0.33
C PRO A 24 5.67 0.26 0.82
N MET A 25 5.20 0.77 1.96
CA MET A 25 3.89 0.41 2.53
C MET A 25 2.73 0.99 1.70
N GLU A 26 2.86 2.23 1.23
CA GLU A 26 1.89 2.83 0.31
C GLU A 26 1.86 2.12 -1.03
N GLY A 27 3.02 1.76 -1.59
CA GLY A 27 3.13 0.99 -2.82
C GLY A 27 2.43 -0.36 -2.72
N THR A 28 2.62 -1.06 -1.60
CA THR A 28 1.92 -2.31 -1.30
C THR A 28 0.41 -2.09 -1.20
N SER A 29 -0.02 -1.05 -0.47
CA SER A 29 -1.43 -0.71 -0.33
C SER A 29 -2.09 -0.38 -1.67
N ASN A 30 -1.39 0.29 -2.58
CA ASN A 30 -1.89 0.57 -3.92
C ASN A 30 -2.00 -0.69 -4.78
N LYS A 31 -1.02 -1.60 -4.73
CA LYS A 31 -1.12 -2.90 -5.44
C LYS A 31 -2.33 -3.70 -4.97
N ILE A 32 -2.55 -3.79 -3.66
CA ILE A 32 -3.71 -4.48 -3.06
C ILE A 32 -5.03 -3.87 -3.55
N LYS A 33 -5.14 -2.53 -3.56
CA LYS A 33 -6.34 -1.83 -4.08
C LYS A 33 -6.61 -2.14 -5.54
N THR A 34 -5.56 -2.25 -6.37
CA THR A 34 -5.70 -2.61 -7.78
C THR A 34 -6.21 -4.04 -7.95
N VAL A 35 -5.61 -5.00 -7.24
CA VAL A 35 -6.08 -6.41 -7.25
C VAL A 35 -7.53 -6.48 -6.79
N GLN A 36 -7.89 -5.79 -5.71
CA GLN A 36 -9.26 -5.76 -5.21
C GLN A 36 -10.26 -5.26 -6.26
N ARG A 37 -9.92 -4.21 -7.02
CA ARG A 37 -10.74 -3.71 -8.13
C ARG A 37 -10.90 -4.70 -9.28
N GLN A 38 -9.84 -5.42 -9.63
CA GLN A 38 -9.88 -6.46 -10.66
C GLN A 38 -10.66 -7.70 -10.20
N SER A 39 -10.71 -7.93 -8.89
CA SER A 39 -11.30 -9.11 -8.26
C SER A 39 -12.80 -8.99 -8.00
N TYR A 40 -13.45 -7.91 -8.44
CA TYR A 40 -14.90 -7.74 -8.25
C TYR A 40 -15.67 -8.92 -8.88
N GLY A 41 -16.45 -9.62 -8.06
CA GLY A 41 -17.22 -10.79 -8.48
C GLY A 41 -16.61 -12.14 -8.09
N ILE A 42 -15.37 -12.16 -7.58
CA ILE A 42 -14.80 -13.39 -6.97
C ILE A 42 -15.59 -13.72 -5.70
N ARG A 43 -16.22 -14.89 -5.67
CA ARG A 43 -16.97 -15.41 -4.51
C ARG A 43 -16.08 -16.17 -3.54
N ASP A 44 -14.97 -16.69 -4.04
CA ASP A 44 -13.99 -17.47 -3.29
C ASP A 44 -12.94 -16.55 -2.67
N ARG A 45 -13.03 -16.38 -1.36
CA ARG A 45 -12.11 -15.55 -0.58
C ARG A 45 -10.70 -16.13 -0.54
N GLU A 46 -10.56 -17.45 -0.53
CA GLU A 46 -9.26 -18.12 -0.44
C GLU A 46 -8.45 -17.88 -1.72
N TYR A 47 -9.13 -17.94 -2.87
CA TYR A 47 -8.53 -17.57 -4.15
C TYR A 47 -8.07 -16.11 -4.20
N PHE A 48 -8.84 -15.18 -3.62
CA PHE A 48 -8.44 -13.78 -3.51
C PHE A 48 -7.20 -13.60 -2.63
N GLU A 49 -7.11 -14.29 -1.50
CA GLU A 49 -5.96 -14.24 -0.59
C GLU A 49 -4.69 -14.81 -1.25
N LEU A 50 -4.81 -15.92 -2.00
CA LEU A 50 -3.72 -16.48 -2.81
C LEU A 50 -3.24 -15.51 -3.90
N THR A 51 -4.17 -14.84 -4.57
CA THR A 51 -3.84 -13.79 -5.55
C THR A 51 -3.05 -12.67 -4.90
N LEU A 52 -3.44 -12.25 -3.69
CA LEU A 52 -2.73 -11.24 -2.93
C LEU A 52 -1.31 -11.69 -2.56
N TYR A 53 -1.13 -12.95 -2.13
CA TYR A 53 0.18 -13.50 -1.84
C TYR A 53 1.06 -13.56 -3.08
N SER A 54 0.51 -13.84 -4.26
CA SER A 54 1.26 -13.88 -5.52
C SER A 54 1.76 -12.51 -6.03
N LEU A 55 1.35 -11.38 -5.42
CA LEU A 55 1.75 -10.02 -5.84
C LEU A 55 3.27 -9.76 -5.85
N HIS A 56 4.04 -10.55 -5.11
CA HIS A 56 5.50 -10.47 -5.11
C HIS A 56 6.15 -11.19 -6.30
N GLN A 57 5.40 -12.08 -6.97
CA GLN A 57 5.85 -12.87 -8.13
C GLN A 57 5.47 -12.21 -9.46
N THR A 58 4.47 -11.33 -9.46
CA THR A 58 4.10 -10.55 -10.64
C THR A 58 5.17 -9.50 -10.91
N GLU A 59 6.09 -9.80 -11.82
CA GLU A 59 7.00 -8.80 -12.38
C GLU A 59 6.21 -7.77 -13.18
N TYR A 60 6.61 -6.50 -13.06
CA TYR A 60 5.97 -5.39 -13.74
C TYR A 60 6.21 -5.56 -15.25
N ALA A 61 5.26 -6.15 -15.98
CA ALA A 61 5.27 -6.12 -17.43
C ALA A 61 4.97 -4.67 -17.84
N PHE A 62 6.03 -3.92 -18.17
CA PHE A 62 5.91 -2.61 -18.79
C PHE A 62 5.25 -2.81 -20.16
N ALA A 63 3.92 -2.81 -20.20
CA ALA A 63 3.17 -2.71 -21.45
C ALA A 63 3.28 -1.25 -21.91
N GLY A 64 4.05 -1.03 -22.98
CA GLY A 64 4.18 0.25 -23.66
C GLY A 64 2.89 0.70 -24.34
#